data_AF-A0A833SMF4-F1
#
_entry.id   AF-A0A833SMF4-F1
#
_cell.length_a   1.000
_cell.length_b   1.000
_cell.length_c   1.000
_cell.angle_alpha   90.00
_cell.angle_beta   90.00
_cell.angle_gamma   90.00
#
_symmetry.space_group_name_H-M   'P 1'
#
loop_
_entity.id
_entity.type
_entity.pdbx_description
1 polymer ?
#
loop_
_entity_poly.entity_id
_entity_poly.type
_entity_poly.pdbx_seq_one_letter_code
_entity_poly.pdbx_strand_id
1 'polypeptide(L)'
;MDFGNGSASNERRKVHKSALDSADRLSVPLLKTSPKSPMSPKSPMSPKSPRSPRLHGKHSPFKHDRSSHSPKDGRPKKGGYGGKGTWGGLLDTDGTYFLDPNDPNYDSSEECEPLDAGKSTGDFEEYKKKAIIIVEEYFVTDDVASTSNELRELGNPRYSFYFVKKLVSMAMDRHDKEKEMAAALLSSLYADVVDPPQVYKGFSKLVKSADDLIVDIPDTVDVLALFIARAVVDDILPPAFLTKEMASLPKDSKGVEVLKRLIRGFSHSSPDSVTLLTTGLMASVLTSCGSGRG
;
A
#
# COMPACT_ATOMS: atom_id res chain seq x y z
N MET A 1 -62.27 38.65 -15.96
CA MET A 1 -63.24 38.48 -14.85
C MET A 1 -62.41 38.11 -13.64
N ASP A 2 -62.20 39.08 -12.75
CA ASP A 2 -61.50 38.92 -11.47
C ASP A 2 -62.32 38.11 -10.46
N PHE A 3 -61.63 37.26 -9.71
CA PHE A 3 -61.76 37.01 -8.25
C PHE A 3 -60.46 36.29 -7.83
N GLY A 4 -59.88 36.46 -6.64
CA GLY A 4 -60.22 37.28 -5.48
C GLY A 4 -59.25 36.93 -4.34
N ASN A 5 -58.84 37.92 -3.54
CA ASN A 5 -57.68 37.84 -2.63
C ASN A 5 -58.01 37.21 -1.25
N GLY A 6 -56.99 36.76 -0.49
CA GLY A 6 -57.10 36.37 0.93
C GLY A 6 -56.11 35.27 1.35
N SER A 7 -54.88 35.51 1.83
CA SER A 7 -54.36 36.38 2.90
C SER A 7 -54.64 35.94 4.35
N ALA A 8 -53.63 36.17 5.21
CA ALA A 8 -53.58 35.99 6.68
C ALA A 8 -53.38 34.54 7.22
N SER A 9 -52.58 34.28 8.26
CA SER A 9 -51.64 35.17 8.98
C SER A 9 -50.58 34.41 9.79
N ASN A 10 -49.52 35.13 10.15
CA ASN A 10 -48.43 34.72 11.03
C ASN A 10 -48.86 34.43 12.49
N GLU A 11 -47.90 33.82 13.20
CA GLU A 11 -47.47 34.12 14.58
C GLU A 11 -47.79 33.07 15.66
N ARG A 12 -46.71 32.42 16.16
CA ARG A 12 -46.54 32.09 17.59
C ARG A 12 -45.08 31.83 17.99
N ARG A 13 -44.39 32.93 18.32
CA ARG A 13 -43.54 33.16 19.49
C ARG A 13 -42.25 32.35 19.69
N LYS A 14 -41.15 33.12 19.58
CA LYS A 14 -39.82 32.92 20.18
C LYS A 14 -39.85 32.65 21.69
N VAL A 15 -38.99 31.72 22.14
CA VAL A 15 -38.27 31.65 23.43
C VAL A 15 -36.97 30.88 23.15
N HIS A 16 -35.74 31.26 23.51
CA HIS A 16 -35.16 32.51 24.03
C HIS A 16 -33.69 32.62 23.55
N LYS A 17 -32.98 33.74 23.78
CA LYS A 17 -31.53 33.89 23.53
C LYS A 17 -30.92 34.96 24.43
N SER A 18 -29.88 34.61 25.19
CA SER A 18 -28.95 35.50 25.93
C SER A 18 -27.61 34.75 26.02
N ALA A 19 -26.46 35.27 25.56
CA ALA A 19 -25.70 36.44 26.04
C ALA A 19 -25.09 36.14 27.42
N LEU A 20 -23.79 35.85 27.53
CA LEU A 20 -22.58 36.69 27.37
C LEU A 20 -22.11 37.32 28.70
N ASP A 21 -20.79 37.32 28.84
CA ASP A 21 -19.94 38.10 29.74
C ASP A 21 -19.87 37.75 31.25
N SER A 22 -18.62 37.63 31.71
CA SER A 22 -18.14 37.72 33.09
C SER A 22 -16.62 37.51 33.07
N ALA A 23 -15.87 38.60 32.93
CA ALA A 23 -14.41 38.58 32.97
C ALA A 23 -13.86 38.65 34.41
N ASP A 24 -12.67 38.06 34.58
CA ASP A 24 -11.60 38.52 35.49
C ASP A 24 -11.83 38.44 37.02
N ARG A 25 -11.01 37.66 37.74
CA ARG A 25 -9.93 38.23 38.57
C ARG A 25 -9.04 37.23 39.34
N LEU A 26 -7.73 37.54 39.29
CA LEU A 26 -6.67 37.38 40.32
C LEU A 26 -5.78 36.11 40.38
N SER A 27 -4.47 36.40 40.15
CA SER A 27 -3.28 35.95 40.92
C SER A 27 -2.39 34.81 40.40
N VAL A 28 -1.28 35.24 39.77
CA VAL A 28 0.00 34.51 39.57
C VAL A 28 0.85 34.56 40.87
N PRO A 29 1.83 33.65 41.11
CA PRO A 29 3.19 33.75 40.51
C PRO A 29 3.79 32.38 40.09
N LEU A 30 4.48 32.20 38.97
CA LEU A 30 5.82 32.70 38.56
C LEU A 30 6.99 32.41 39.52
N LEU A 31 7.67 31.28 39.31
CA LEU A 31 9.09 30.98 39.61
C LEU A 31 9.56 30.05 38.45
N LYS A 32 10.50 30.40 37.54
CA LYS A 32 11.96 30.56 37.72
C LYS A 32 12.54 29.44 38.59
N THR A 33 13.44 28.56 38.13
CA THR A 33 14.71 28.84 37.43
C THR A 33 15.24 27.65 36.61
N SER A 34 16.04 27.91 35.57
CA SER A 34 17.08 26.96 35.10
C SER A 34 18.39 27.21 35.86
N PRO A 35 19.27 26.20 36.01
CA PRO A 35 20.67 26.47 35.67
C PRO A 35 21.46 25.30 35.03
N LYS A 36 22.21 25.67 33.99
CA LYS A 36 23.60 25.28 33.62
C LYS A 36 24.16 23.91 34.02
N SER A 37 24.71 23.24 33.00
CA SER A 37 25.75 22.22 33.07
C SER A 37 27.11 22.73 33.60
N PRO A 38 27.97 21.84 34.12
CA PRO A 38 29.42 22.04 34.20
C PRO A 38 30.23 21.04 33.34
N MET A 39 31.40 21.47 32.88
CA MET A 39 32.37 20.64 32.13
C MET A 39 33.37 19.91 33.06
N SER A 40 34.08 18.93 32.48
CA SER A 40 35.02 17.99 33.12
C SER A 40 36.33 18.60 33.68
N PRO A 41 37.08 17.82 34.48
CA PRO A 41 38.54 17.82 34.48
C PRO A 41 39.16 16.49 34.00
N LYS A 42 40.50 16.47 33.78
CA LYS A 42 41.26 15.41 33.08
C LYS A 42 42.27 14.67 33.99
N SER A 43 42.71 13.48 33.52
CA SER A 43 44.06 12.85 33.73
C SER A 43 44.39 12.31 35.15
N PRO A 44 45.40 11.40 35.37
CA PRO A 44 46.57 11.10 34.52
C PRO A 44 46.97 9.60 34.31
N MET A 45 48.20 9.43 33.80
CA MET A 45 48.83 8.33 33.03
C MET A 45 49.46 7.13 33.80
N SER A 46 49.56 5.97 33.10
CA SER A 46 50.74 5.02 33.04
C SER A 46 51.15 4.20 34.30
N PRO A 47 51.91 3.06 34.22
CA PRO A 47 52.99 2.73 33.24
C PRO A 47 53.31 1.25 32.79
N LYS A 48 54.01 1.15 31.63
CA LYS A 48 55.16 0.27 31.23
C LYS A 48 55.17 -1.30 31.28
N SER A 49 55.24 -1.91 30.06
CA SER A 49 56.24 -2.91 29.54
C SER A 49 56.36 -4.35 30.17
N PRO A 50 57.03 -5.38 29.56
CA PRO A 50 57.92 -5.40 28.37
C PRO A 50 57.84 -6.59 27.33
N ARG A 51 58.33 -6.33 26.10
CA ARG A 51 59.21 -7.11 25.15
C ARG A 51 58.88 -8.55 24.61
N SER A 52 59.26 -8.75 23.33
CA SER A 52 59.02 -9.87 22.38
C SER A 52 59.93 -11.12 22.47
N PRO A 53 59.71 -12.17 21.63
CA PRO A 53 60.60 -12.39 20.46
C PRO A 53 59.92 -12.81 19.13
N ARG A 54 60.73 -13.12 18.09
CA ARG A 54 60.43 -13.26 16.63
C ARG A 54 60.02 -14.67 16.17
N LEU A 55 59.48 -14.84 14.93
CA LEU A 55 60.08 -15.65 13.82
C LEU A 55 59.30 -15.60 12.45
N HIS A 56 59.90 -16.19 11.40
CA HIS A 56 59.83 -15.93 9.93
C HIS A 56 58.62 -16.39 9.06
N GLY A 57 58.54 -15.85 7.82
CA GLY A 57 57.93 -16.45 6.60
C GLY A 57 57.39 -15.42 5.57
N LYS A 58 58.14 -14.95 4.55
CA LYS A 58 58.39 -15.47 3.17
C LYS A 58 57.29 -15.21 2.09
N HIS A 59 57.72 -14.53 1.00
CA HIS A 59 57.27 -14.55 -0.43
C HIS A 59 56.56 -13.34 -1.09
N SER A 60 57.36 -12.58 -1.88
CA SER A 60 57.17 -12.00 -3.23
C SER A 60 55.82 -11.45 -3.75
N PRO A 61 55.83 -10.21 -4.30
CA PRO A 61 54.91 -9.74 -5.35
C PRO A 61 55.57 -9.70 -6.76
N PHE A 62 54.79 -9.92 -7.82
CA PHE A 62 55.21 -9.66 -9.20
C PHE A 62 54.39 -8.52 -9.83
N LYS A 63 55.06 -7.65 -10.58
CA LYS A 63 54.47 -6.63 -11.46
C LYS A 63 54.64 -7.06 -12.91
N HIS A 64 53.69 -6.70 -13.77
CA HIS A 64 53.97 -6.55 -15.20
C HIS A 64 53.45 -5.22 -15.73
N ASP A 65 54.40 -4.43 -16.22
CA ASP A 65 54.20 -3.23 -17.03
C ASP A 65 53.83 -3.63 -18.46
N ARG A 66 53.00 -2.81 -19.13
CA ARG A 66 53.05 -2.56 -20.58
C ARG A 66 52.13 -1.41 -20.97
N SER A 67 52.75 -0.27 -21.28
CA SER A 67 52.12 0.88 -21.91
C SER A 67 52.77 1.13 -23.27
N SER A 68 51.96 1.51 -24.27
CA SER A 68 52.41 2.37 -25.37
C SER A 68 51.23 3.00 -26.11
N HIS A 69 51.25 4.33 -26.21
CA HIS A 69 50.32 5.11 -27.03
C HIS A 69 50.76 5.11 -28.51
N SER A 70 49.81 5.37 -29.42
CA SER A 70 50.10 6.20 -30.59
C SER A 70 48.84 6.99 -31.02
N PRO A 71 48.94 8.30 -31.33
CA PRO A 71 47.83 9.10 -31.82
C PRO A 71 47.88 9.28 -33.34
N LYS A 72 46.71 9.45 -34.00
CA LYS A 72 46.63 10.08 -35.34
C LYS A 72 45.21 10.53 -35.69
N ASP A 73 45.08 11.82 -35.99
CA ASP A 73 43.88 12.43 -36.54
C ASP A 73 43.63 12.06 -38.01
N GLY A 74 42.36 12.10 -38.44
CA GLY A 74 42.00 11.90 -39.86
C GLY A 74 40.51 12.10 -40.12
N ARG A 75 40.13 13.29 -40.62
CA ARG A 75 38.76 13.70 -41.00
C ARG A 75 37.97 12.61 -41.76
N PRO A 76 36.63 12.50 -41.56
CA PRO A 76 35.78 11.65 -42.39
C PRO A 76 35.83 12.08 -43.87
N LYS A 77 36.33 11.21 -44.76
CA LYS A 77 36.34 11.50 -46.20
C LYS A 77 35.13 10.86 -46.89
N LYS A 78 34.20 11.74 -47.26
CA LYS A 78 33.00 11.51 -48.05
C LYS A 78 33.27 10.72 -49.35
N GLY A 79 32.52 9.62 -49.54
CA GLY A 79 32.26 8.97 -50.82
C GLY A 79 33.23 7.85 -51.24
N GLY A 80 32.69 6.63 -51.42
CA GLY A 80 33.38 5.58 -52.19
C GLY A 80 33.05 4.14 -51.81
N TYR A 81 31.99 3.57 -52.41
CA TYR A 81 31.88 2.17 -52.86
C TYR A 81 32.74 1.11 -52.11
N GLY A 82 32.13 0.47 -51.11
CA GLY A 82 32.71 -0.69 -50.42
C GLY A 82 32.92 -1.87 -51.37
N GLY A 83 34.18 -2.26 -51.56
CA GLY A 83 34.58 -3.36 -52.44
C GLY A 83 34.35 -4.75 -51.87
N LYS A 84 34.77 -5.74 -52.67
CA LYS A 84 34.65 -7.19 -52.44
C LYS A 84 35.13 -7.60 -51.03
N GLY A 85 34.21 -8.10 -50.21
CA GLY A 85 34.43 -8.42 -48.78
C GLY A 85 33.61 -7.57 -47.79
N THR A 86 32.88 -6.57 -48.27
CA THR A 86 31.92 -5.83 -47.46
C THR A 86 30.73 -6.73 -47.09
N TRP A 87 30.46 -6.89 -45.79
CA TRP A 87 29.18 -7.41 -45.27
C TRP A 87 28.11 -6.37 -45.58
N GLY A 88 27.52 -6.48 -46.78
CA GLY A 88 26.53 -5.53 -47.28
C GLY A 88 25.17 -5.77 -46.64
N GLY A 89 24.40 -4.69 -46.49
CA GLY A 89 22.99 -4.76 -46.14
C GLY A 89 22.72 -4.77 -44.64
N LEU A 90 22.68 -3.56 -44.08
CA LEU A 90 21.57 -3.19 -43.19
C LEU A 90 20.28 -3.52 -43.95
N LEU A 91 19.71 -4.70 -43.72
CA LEU A 91 18.32 -5.00 -44.05
C LEU A 91 17.55 -4.89 -42.73
N ASP A 92 16.47 -4.11 -42.75
CA ASP A 92 15.62 -3.91 -41.60
C ASP A 92 15.13 -5.27 -41.07
N THR A 93 15.37 -5.51 -39.78
CA THR A 93 14.99 -6.75 -39.10
C THR A 93 13.69 -6.54 -38.33
N ASP A 94 12.69 -5.96 -39.00
CA ASP A 94 11.28 -6.12 -38.66
C ASP A 94 10.73 -7.40 -39.31
N GLY A 95 11.37 -8.52 -38.94
CA GLY A 95 11.00 -9.85 -39.39
C GLY A 95 9.65 -10.30 -38.85
N THR A 96 8.55 -9.84 -39.45
CA THR A 96 7.31 -10.61 -39.51
C THR A 96 7.50 -11.74 -40.51
N TYR A 97 8.18 -12.80 -40.07
CA TYR A 97 8.24 -14.09 -40.78
C TYR A 97 6.84 -14.71 -40.82
N PHE A 98 6.04 -14.28 -41.79
CA PHE A 98 4.89 -15.03 -42.26
C PHE A 98 5.41 -16.32 -42.91
N LEU A 99 5.49 -17.37 -42.11
CA LEU A 99 5.79 -18.73 -42.57
C LEU A 99 4.69 -19.13 -43.57
N ASP A 100 5.06 -19.53 -44.78
CA ASP A 100 4.10 -20.04 -45.78
C ASP A 100 3.63 -21.44 -45.35
N PRO A 101 2.34 -21.66 -45.04
CA PRO A 101 1.85 -22.97 -44.63
C PRO A 101 1.91 -24.04 -45.73
N ASN A 102 2.30 -23.68 -46.96
CA ASN A 102 2.50 -24.61 -48.07
C ASN A 102 3.99 -24.93 -48.34
N ASP A 103 4.94 -24.46 -47.51
CA ASP A 103 6.34 -24.85 -47.65
C ASP A 103 6.51 -26.36 -47.35
N PRO A 104 7.04 -27.19 -48.27
CA PRO A 104 7.23 -28.62 -48.05
C PRO A 104 8.27 -28.96 -46.96
N ASN A 105 8.97 -27.98 -46.41
CA ASN A 105 9.86 -28.10 -45.24
C ASN A 105 9.29 -27.41 -43.97
N TYR A 106 8.00 -27.08 -43.96
CA TYR A 106 7.31 -26.55 -42.77
C TYR A 106 7.14 -27.64 -41.70
N ASP A 107 7.99 -27.62 -40.67
CA ASP A 107 7.78 -28.38 -39.44
C ASP A 107 6.82 -27.60 -38.53
N SER A 108 5.60 -28.12 -38.38
CA SER A 108 4.55 -27.49 -37.57
C SER A 108 4.82 -27.53 -36.06
N SER A 109 5.97 -28.04 -35.61
CA SER A 109 6.37 -28.03 -34.19
C SER A 109 7.08 -26.75 -33.72
N GLU A 110 7.46 -25.85 -34.63
CA GLU A 110 8.04 -24.53 -34.30
C GLU A 110 7.01 -23.38 -34.48
N GLU A 111 5.74 -23.59 -34.14
CA GLU A 111 4.80 -22.48 -33.95
C GLU A 111 5.35 -21.50 -32.91
N CYS A 112 5.35 -20.20 -33.26
CA CYS A 112 5.97 -19.16 -32.44
C CYS A 112 5.33 -19.05 -31.06
N GLU A 113 6.05 -19.52 -30.04
CA GLU A 113 5.79 -19.25 -28.62
C GLU A 113 5.49 -17.75 -28.39
N PRO A 114 4.30 -17.38 -27.88
CA PRO A 114 4.00 -15.99 -27.57
C PRO A 114 4.86 -15.51 -26.40
N LEU A 115 5.91 -14.74 -26.71
CA LEU A 115 6.93 -14.23 -25.77
C LEU A 115 6.42 -13.32 -24.62
N ASP A 116 5.10 -13.20 -24.43
CA ASP A 116 4.44 -12.30 -23.48
C ASP A 116 3.90 -13.02 -22.22
N ALA A 117 3.68 -14.35 -22.29
CA ALA A 117 3.18 -15.11 -21.14
C ALA A 117 4.19 -15.15 -19.96
N GLY A 118 5.50 -15.15 -20.26
CA GLY A 118 6.56 -15.24 -19.26
C GLY A 118 6.85 -13.95 -18.48
N LYS A 119 6.59 -12.77 -19.04
CA LYS A 119 6.89 -11.48 -18.37
C LYS A 119 5.86 -11.14 -17.29
N SER A 120 4.57 -11.25 -17.62
CA SER A 120 3.47 -10.86 -16.73
C SER A 120 3.49 -11.55 -15.36
N THR A 121 4.01 -12.78 -15.29
CA THR A 121 4.16 -13.53 -14.03
C THR A 121 5.31 -12.99 -13.16
N GLY A 122 6.48 -12.72 -13.77
CA GLY A 122 7.61 -12.10 -13.09
C GLY A 122 7.27 -10.73 -12.51
N ASP A 123 6.66 -9.87 -13.30
CA ASP A 123 6.24 -8.51 -12.90
C ASP A 123 5.25 -8.56 -11.71
N PHE A 124 4.33 -9.52 -11.71
CA PHE A 124 3.37 -9.69 -10.62
C PHE A 124 4.05 -10.20 -9.32
N GLU A 125 4.99 -11.14 -9.39
CA GLU A 125 5.73 -11.58 -8.21
C GLU A 125 6.65 -10.48 -7.65
N GLU A 126 7.23 -9.63 -8.50
CA GLU A 126 7.97 -8.45 -8.03
C GLU A 126 7.04 -7.44 -7.35
N TYR A 127 5.86 -7.18 -7.95
CA TYR A 127 4.83 -6.34 -7.34
C TYR A 127 4.44 -6.83 -5.95
N LYS A 128 4.19 -8.14 -5.79
CA LYS A 128 3.84 -8.71 -4.48
C LYS A 128 4.92 -8.45 -3.43
N LYS A 129 6.19 -8.71 -3.76
CA LYS A 129 7.32 -8.52 -2.83
C LYS A 129 7.40 -7.07 -2.35
N LYS A 130 7.31 -6.11 -3.27
CA LYS A 130 7.33 -4.68 -2.95
C LYS A 130 6.08 -4.26 -2.16
N ALA A 131 4.90 -4.72 -2.54
CA ALA A 131 3.65 -4.43 -1.82
C ALA A 131 3.64 -4.97 -0.38
N ILE A 132 4.31 -6.10 -0.11
CA ILE A 132 4.50 -6.61 1.26
C ILE A 132 5.37 -5.64 2.07
N ILE A 133 6.52 -5.22 1.52
CA ILE A 133 7.45 -4.30 2.19
C ILE A 133 6.76 -2.98 2.53
N ILE A 134 6.03 -2.38 1.58
CA ILE A 134 5.28 -1.13 1.76
C ILE A 134 4.24 -1.27 2.90
N VAL A 135 3.51 -2.40 2.96
CA VAL A 135 2.53 -2.66 4.05
C VAL A 135 3.23 -2.83 5.40
N GLU A 136 4.38 -3.51 5.44
CA GLU A 136 5.16 -3.71 6.67
C GLU A 136 5.73 -2.40 7.19
N GLU A 137 6.30 -1.56 6.31
CA GLU A 137 6.81 -0.24 6.64
C GLU A 137 5.71 0.69 7.13
N TYR A 138 4.57 0.75 6.45
CA TYR A 138 3.43 1.58 6.88
C TYR A 138 2.97 1.26 8.31
N PHE A 139 2.91 -0.02 8.70
CA PHE A 139 2.53 -0.37 10.07
C PHE A 139 3.57 0.03 11.14
N VAL A 140 4.80 0.35 10.75
CA VAL A 140 5.85 0.86 11.64
C VAL A 140 5.88 2.38 11.66
N THR A 141 5.68 3.04 10.51
CA THR A 141 5.83 4.50 10.33
C THR A 141 4.55 5.29 10.51
N ASP A 142 3.39 4.69 10.20
CA ASP A 142 2.09 5.36 10.00
C ASP A 142 2.12 6.50 8.97
N ASP A 143 3.08 6.47 8.02
CA ASP A 143 3.23 7.50 7.00
C ASP A 143 2.40 7.19 5.75
N VAL A 144 1.18 7.74 5.74
CA VAL A 144 0.26 7.69 4.59
C VAL A 144 0.86 8.34 3.34
N ALA A 145 1.68 9.39 3.47
CA ALA A 145 2.23 10.12 2.33
C ALA A 145 3.38 9.35 1.67
N SER A 146 4.30 8.76 2.45
CA SER A 146 5.34 7.85 1.93
C SER A 146 4.71 6.67 1.21
N THR A 147 3.78 5.98 1.90
CA THR A 147 3.04 4.83 1.35
C THR A 147 2.34 5.15 0.03
N SER A 148 1.74 6.34 -0.08
CA SER A 148 1.09 6.82 -1.31
C SER A 148 2.08 7.01 -2.46
N ASN A 149 3.26 7.58 -2.19
CA ASN A 149 4.29 7.82 -3.19
C ASN A 149 4.91 6.50 -3.66
N GLU A 150 5.28 5.61 -2.73
CA GLU A 150 5.87 4.30 -3.04
C GLU A 150 4.94 3.44 -3.91
N LEU A 151 3.63 3.47 -3.65
CA LEU A 151 2.64 2.76 -4.48
C LEU A 151 2.49 3.36 -5.88
N ARG A 152 2.69 4.68 -6.05
CA ARG A 152 2.73 5.32 -7.38
C ARG A 152 4.00 4.95 -8.13
N GLU A 153 5.15 4.98 -7.45
CA GLU A 153 6.45 4.59 -8.02
C GLU A 153 6.53 3.09 -8.38
N LEU A 154 5.78 2.24 -7.68
CA LEU A 154 5.63 0.81 -7.99
C LEU A 154 5.01 0.54 -9.38
N GLY A 155 4.37 1.55 -9.99
CA GLY A 155 4.16 1.62 -11.45
C GLY A 155 3.18 0.61 -12.05
N ASN A 156 2.37 -0.08 -11.24
CA ASN A 156 1.56 -1.23 -11.67
C ASN A 156 0.12 -1.24 -11.09
N PRO A 157 -0.73 -0.26 -11.43
CA PRO A 157 -2.08 -0.13 -10.85
C PRO A 157 -3.00 -1.33 -11.11
N ARG A 158 -2.72 -2.12 -12.16
CA ARG A 158 -3.46 -3.36 -12.47
C ARG A 158 -3.34 -4.43 -11.38
N TYR A 159 -2.32 -4.34 -10.52
CA TYR A 159 -2.04 -5.27 -9.43
C TYR A 159 -2.43 -4.73 -8.04
N SER A 160 -2.95 -3.50 -7.93
CA SER A 160 -3.31 -2.89 -6.64
C SER A 160 -4.36 -3.66 -5.83
N PHE A 161 -5.15 -4.53 -6.45
CA PHE A 161 -5.99 -5.50 -5.71
C PHE A 161 -5.19 -6.40 -4.75
N TYR A 162 -3.92 -6.70 -5.07
CA TYR A 162 -3.05 -7.48 -4.20
C TYR A 162 -2.61 -6.66 -2.99
N PHE A 163 -2.25 -5.38 -3.18
CA PHE A 163 -1.93 -4.48 -2.06
C PHE A 163 -3.11 -4.37 -1.09
N VAL A 164 -4.32 -4.10 -1.59
CA VAL A 164 -5.54 -4.04 -0.76
C VAL A 164 -5.77 -5.35 0.00
N LYS A 165 -5.66 -6.50 -0.68
CA LYS A 165 -5.75 -7.80 -0.02
C LYS A 165 -4.68 -7.97 1.07
N LYS A 166 -3.42 -7.63 0.77
CA LYS A 166 -2.29 -7.86 1.67
C LYS A 166 -2.39 -6.95 2.91
N LEU A 167 -2.66 -5.66 2.74
CA LEU A 167 -2.89 -4.68 3.80
C LEU A 167 -3.92 -5.17 4.82
N VAL A 168 -5.15 -5.48 4.36
CA VAL A 168 -6.22 -5.93 5.26
C VAL A 168 -5.90 -7.29 5.89
N SER A 169 -5.39 -8.26 5.12
CA SER A 169 -5.03 -9.58 5.68
C SER A 169 -3.96 -9.50 6.78
N MET A 170 -3.01 -8.58 6.66
CA MET A 170 -1.96 -8.37 7.68
C MET A 170 -2.46 -7.56 8.87
N ALA A 171 -3.46 -6.70 8.68
CA ALA A 171 -4.11 -5.97 9.76
C ALA A 171 -5.01 -6.87 10.63
N MET A 172 -5.69 -7.83 10.01
CA MET A 172 -6.59 -8.76 10.70
C MET A 172 -5.89 -9.61 11.77
N ASP A 173 -4.61 -9.95 11.56
CA ASP A 173 -3.75 -10.74 12.45
C ASP A 173 -3.07 -9.89 13.56
N ARG A 174 -3.38 -8.59 13.64
CA ARG A 174 -2.74 -7.62 14.54
C ARG A 174 -3.74 -7.04 15.55
N HIS A 175 -3.28 -6.07 16.34
CA HIS A 175 -4.14 -5.39 17.32
C HIS A 175 -5.06 -4.37 16.63
N ASP A 176 -6.02 -3.84 17.38
CA ASP A 176 -7.05 -2.98 16.80
C ASP A 176 -6.51 -1.63 16.31
N LYS A 177 -5.33 -1.20 16.80
CA LYS A 177 -4.61 -0.04 16.27
C LYS A 177 -4.23 -0.26 14.80
N GLU A 178 -3.61 -1.39 14.46
CA GLU A 178 -3.21 -1.70 13.09
C GLU A 178 -4.43 -1.94 12.19
N LYS A 179 -5.54 -2.45 12.75
CA LYS A 179 -6.82 -2.55 12.01
C LYS A 179 -7.35 -1.17 11.60
N GLU A 180 -7.29 -0.19 12.51
CA GLU A 180 -7.70 1.17 12.21
C GLU A 180 -6.75 1.87 11.24
N MET A 181 -5.44 1.73 11.42
CA MET A 181 -4.43 2.22 10.47
C MET A 181 -4.71 1.70 9.04
N ALA A 182 -4.99 0.40 8.89
CA ALA A 182 -5.30 -0.18 7.58
C ALA A 182 -6.60 0.38 6.96
N ALA A 183 -7.63 0.65 7.76
CA ALA A 183 -8.86 1.27 7.29
C ALA A 183 -8.65 2.74 6.88
N ALA A 184 -7.97 3.53 7.71
CA ALA A 184 -7.65 4.93 7.45
C ALA A 184 -6.76 5.11 6.21
N LEU A 185 -5.73 4.26 6.06
CA LEU A 185 -4.90 4.24 4.86
C LEU A 185 -5.72 3.89 3.61
N LEU A 186 -6.56 2.85 3.67
CA LEU A 186 -7.35 2.45 2.50
C LEU A 186 -8.35 3.54 2.07
N SER A 187 -8.92 4.28 3.02
CA SER A 187 -9.72 5.48 2.75
C SER A 187 -8.89 6.59 2.09
N SER A 188 -7.67 6.84 2.58
CA SER A 188 -6.76 7.86 2.05
C SER A 188 -6.25 7.56 0.63
N LEU A 189 -6.09 6.28 0.27
CA LEU A 189 -5.60 5.84 -1.03
C LEU A 189 -6.71 5.67 -2.09
N TYR A 190 -7.98 5.63 -1.68
CA TYR A 190 -9.11 5.32 -2.56
C TYR A 190 -9.30 6.39 -3.64
N ALA A 191 -9.50 5.94 -4.88
CA ALA A 191 -9.73 6.78 -6.07
C ALA A 191 -8.58 7.75 -6.46
N ASP A 192 -7.50 7.84 -5.68
CA ASP A 192 -6.31 8.66 -5.97
C ASP A 192 -5.06 7.83 -6.28
N VAL A 193 -4.80 6.79 -5.48
CA VAL A 193 -3.68 5.84 -5.66
C VAL A 193 -4.18 4.46 -6.08
N VAL A 194 -5.35 4.04 -5.58
CA VAL A 194 -5.95 2.74 -5.90
C VAL A 194 -7.33 2.91 -6.53
N ASP A 195 -7.45 2.48 -7.78
CA ASP A 195 -8.71 2.54 -8.53
C ASP A 195 -9.84 1.74 -7.82
N PRO A 196 -11.09 2.24 -7.80
CA PRO A 196 -12.21 1.51 -7.19
C PRO A 196 -12.41 0.06 -7.65
N PRO A 197 -12.22 -0.31 -8.95
CA PRO A 197 -12.27 -1.71 -9.37
C PRO A 197 -11.18 -2.60 -8.76
N GLN A 198 -10.02 -2.03 -8.43
CA GLN A 198 -8.93 -2.75 -7.75
C GLN A 198 -9.28 -2.99 -6.29
N VAL A 199 -9.90 -2.02 -5.61
CA VAL A 199 -10.39 -2.21 -4.23
C VAL A 199 -11.50 -3.27 -4.18
N TYR A 200 -12.50 -3.18 -5.08
CA TYR A 200 -13.54 -4.22 -5.22
C TYR A 200 -12.91 -5.62 -5.41
N LYS A 201 -11.96 -5.73 -6.33
CA LYS A 201 -11.24 -6.99 -6.62
C LYS A 201 -10.42 -7.47 -5.42
N GLY A 202 -9.81 -6.57 -4.65
CA GLY A 202 -9.07 -6.87 -3.43
C GLY A 202 -9.95 -7.49 -2.36
N PHE A 203 -11.08 -6.85 -2.05
CA PHE A 203 -12.08 -7.39 -1.10
C PHE A 203 -12.73 -8.69 -1.60
N SER A 204 -13.06 -8.80 -2.88
CA SER A 204 -13.53 -10.07 -3.46
C SER A 204 -12.50 -11.20 -3.26
N LYS A 205 -11.21 -10.91 -3.42
CA LYS A 205 -10.10 -11.86 -3.19
C LYS A 205 -9.81 -12.12 -1.71
N LEU A 206 -10.21 -11.26 -0.78
CA LEU A 206 -10.18 -11.50 0.67
C LEU A 206 -11.28 -12.46 1.09
N VAL A 207 -12.54 -12.15 0.73
CA VAL A 207 -13.70 -12.99 1.08
C VAL A 207 -13.55 -14.40 0.50
N LYS A 208 -12.99 -14.52 -0.72
CA LYS A 208 -12.70 -15.82 -1.36
C LYS A 208 -11.56 -16.63 -0.72
N SER A 209 -10.80 -16.05 0.21
CA SER A 209 -9.80 -16.78 1.01
C SER A 209 -10.11 -16.73 2.50
N ALA A 210 -11.36 -16.47 2.90
CA ALA A 210 -11.73 -16.48 4.31
C ALA A 210 -11.55 -17.87 4.94
N ASP A 211 -11.75 -18.93 4.15
CA ASP A 211 -11.51 -20.33 4.56
C ASP A 211 -10.01 -20.64 4.77
N ASP A 212 -9.10 -19.94 4.08
CA ASP A 212 -7.65 -20.05 4.33
C ASP A 212 -7.26 -19.21 5.56
N LEU A 213 -7.73 -17.95 5.63
CA LEU A 213 -7.38 -16.98 6.68
C LEU A 213 -7.81 -17.43 8.08
N ILE A 214 -8.89 -18.21 8.21
CA ILE A 214 -9.37 -18.69 9.50
C ILE A 214 -8.44 -19.71 10.18
N VAL A 215 -7.50 -20.29 9.43
CA VAL A 215 -6.49 -21.22 9.97
C VAL A 215 -5.49 -20.49 10.86
N ASP A 216 -5.09 -19.29 10.45
CA ASP A 216 -4.17 -18.43 11.20
C ASP A 216 -4.92 -17.48 12.16
N ILE A 217 -6.04 -16.93 11.72
CA ILE A 217 -6.81 -15.88 12.42
C ILE A 217 -8.22 -16.41 12.76
N PRO A 218 -8.46 -16.96 13.97
CA PRO A 218 -9.73 -17.62 14.30
C PRO A 218 -10.95 -16.69 14.19
N ASP A 219 -10.77 -15.41 14.49
CA ASP A 219 -11.83 -14.38 14.45
C ASP A 219 -12.06 -13.80 13.03
N THR A 220 -11.50 -14.41 11.98
CA THR A 220 -11.60 -13.98 10.57
C THR A 220 -13.01 -13.56 10.17
N VAL A 221 -14.04 -14.30 10.59
CA VAL A 221 -15.44 -14.03 10.21
C VAL A 221 -15.94 -12.68 10.71
N ASP A 222 -15.66 -12.36 11.98
CA ASP A 222 -16.06 -11.08 12.58
C ASP A 222 -15.15 -9.95 12.14
N VAL A 223 -13.81 -10.12 12.14
CA VAL A 223 -12.88 -9.04 11.79
C VAL A 223 -13.01 -8.63 10.32
N LEU A 224 -13.11 -9.58 9.38
CA LEU A 224 -13.32 -9.25 7.96
C LEU A 224 -14.70 -8.62 7.72
N ALA A 225 -15.72 -9.02 8.48
CA ALA A 225 -17.01 -8.35 8.44
C ALA A 225 -16.89 -6.89 8.88
N LEU A 226 -16.16 -6.57 9.95
CA LEU A 226 -15.94 -5.19 10.37
C LEU A 226 -15.21 -4.36 9.31
N PHE A 227 -14.18 -4.91 8.66
CA PHE A 227 -13.48 -4.23 7.56
C PHE A 227 -14.39 -3.91 6.37
N ILE A 228 -15.23 -4.86 5.94
CA ILE A 228 -16.15 -4.64 4.83
C ILE A 228 -17.25 -3.64 5.24
N ALA A 229 -17.74 -3.68 6.49
CA ALA A 229 -18.69 -2.69 6.98
C ALA A 229 -18.08 -1.28 6.96
N ARG A 230 -16.85 -1.12 7.45
CA ARG A 230 -16.09 0.14 7.44
C ARG A 230 -15.95 0.68 6.01
N ALA A 231 -15.50 -0.15 5.07
CA ALA A 231 -15.34 0.22 3.67
C ALA A 231 -16.66 0.54 2.95
N VAL A 232 -17.79 -0.05 3.35
CA VAL A 232 -19.11 0.33 2.82
C VAL A 232 -19.56 1.69 3.37
N VAL A 233 -19.23 2.04 4.62
CA VAL A 233 -19.61 3.36 5.18
C VAL A 233 -18.67 4.49 4.72
N ASP A 234 -17.43 4.19 4.33
CA ASP A 234 -16.52 5.16 3.68
C ASP A 234 -16.78 5.35 2.17
N ASP A 235 -17.85 4.78 1.61
CA ASP A 235 -18.14 4.73 0.16
C ASP A 235 -17.00 4.10 -0.71
N ILE A 236 -16.05 3.41 -0.08
CA ILE A 236 -14.96 2.66 -0.71
C ILE A 236 -15.47 1.39 -1.42
N LEU A 237 -16.49 0.75 -0.83
CA LEU A 237 -17.19 -0.40 -1.42
C LEU A 237 -18.68 -0.10 -1.62
N PRO A 238 -19.25 -0.38 -2.81
CA PRO A 238 -20.69 -0.25 -3.00
C PRO A 238 -21.45 -1.31 -2.18
N PRO A 239 -22.59 -1.00 -1.53
CA PRO A 239 -23.38 -1.97 -0.77
C PRO A 239 -23.77 -3.24 -1.56
N ALA A 240 -23.92 -3.11 -2.88
CA ALA A 240 -24.18 -4.22 -3.81
C ALA A 240 -23.04 -5.26 -3.88
N PHE A 241 -21.85 -4.98 -3.34
CA PHE A 241 -20.76 -5.95 -3.17
C PHE A 241 -21.24 -7.20 -2.43
N LEU A 242 -21.99 -7.02 -1.34
CA LEU A 242 -22.45 -8.13 -0.48
C LEU A 242 -23.29 -9.14 -1.28
N THR A 243 -24.30 -8.65 -2.01
CA THR A 243 -25.22 -9.51 -2.77
C THR A 243 -24.53 -10.19 -3.96
N LYS A 244 -23.60 -9.50 -4.63
CA LYS A 244 -22.82 -10.05 -5.74
C LYS A 244 -21.87 -11.14 -5.31
N GLU A 245 -21.06 -10.90 -4.28
CA GLU A 245 -20.09 -11.91 -3.83
C GLU A 245 -20.79 -13.13 -3.22
N MET A 246 -21.88 -12.96 -2.45
CA MET A 246 -22.70 -14.07 -1.94
C MET A 246 -23.24 -14.99 -3.04
N ALA A 247 -23.61 -14.44 -4.20
CA ALA A 247 -24.07 -15.24 -5.34
C ALA A 247 -22.94 -16.00 -6.06
N SER A 248 -21.67 -15.58 -5.87
CA SER A 248 -20.49 -16.17 -6.52
C SER A 248 -19.74 -17.20 -5.68
N LEU A 249 -20.05 -17.29 -4.38
CA LEU A 249 -19.31 -18.11 -3.41
C LEU A 249 -20.01 -19.45 -3.13
N PRO A 250 -19.27 -20.51 -2.75
CA PRO A 250 -19.86 -21.74 -2.22
C PRO A 250 -20.69 -21.47 -0.96
N LYS A 251 -21.87 -22.07 -0.86
CA LYS A 251 -22.87 -21.80 0.20
C LYS A 251 -22.34 -21.99 1.63
N ASP A 252 -21.39 -22.90 1.78
CA ASP A 252 -20.82 -23.36 3.05
C ASP A 252 -19.42 -22.76 3.33
N SER A 253 -18.94 -21.87 2.47
CA SER A 253 -17.67 -21.15 2.66
C SER A 253 -17.74 -20.13 3.80
N LYS A 254 -16.61 -19.94 4.50
CA LYS A 254 -16.45 -18.86 5.50
C LYS A 254 -16.64 -17.48 4.88
N GLY A 255 -16.36 -17.32 3.58
CA GLY A 255 -16.68 -16.11 2.83
C GLY A 255 -18.18 -15.77 2.85
N VAL A 256 -19.07 -16.75 2.72
CA VAL A 256 -20.52 -16.54 2.85
C VAL A 256 -20.93 -16.25 4.30
N GLU A 257 -20.23 -16.82 5.29
CA GLU A 257 -20.48 -16.55 6.71
C GLU A 257 -20.19 -15.08 7.07
N VAL A 258 -19.07 -14.52 6.59
CA VAL A 258 -18.72 -13.09 6.69
C VAL A 258 -19.84 -12.19 6.12
N LEU A 259 -20.34 -12.52 4.92
CA LEU A 259 -21.36 -11.69 4.26
C LEU A 259 -22.75 -11.81 4.93
N LYS A 260 -23.11 -13.00 5.46
CA LYS A 260 -24.30 -13.18 6.30
C LYS A 260 -24.20 -12.39 7.61
N ARG A 261 -23.01 -12.39 8.25
CA ARG A 261 -22.72 -11.67 9.49
C ARG A 261 -22.92 -10.16 9.35
N LEU A 262 -22.51 -9.61 8.20
CA LEU A 262 -22.74 -8.23 7.78
C LEU A 262 -24.22 -7.89 7.60
N ILE A 263 -24.93 -8.65 6.75
CA ILE A 263 -26.35 -8.38 6.44
C ILE A 263 -27.20 -8.45 7.70
N ARG A 264 -26.94 -9.40 8.60
CA ARG A 264 -27.59 -9.46 9.92
C ARG A 264 -27.30 -8.21 10.76
N GLY A 265 -26.06 -7.72 10.76
CA GLY A 265 -25.68 -6.46 11.41
C GLY A 265 -26.49 -5.27 10.87
N PHE A 266 -26.46 -5.07 9.55
CA PHE A 266 -27.19 -3.99 8.88
C PHE A 266 -28.72 -4.08 9.04
N SER A 267 -29.28 -5.28 9.19
CA SER A 267 -30.74 -5.47 9.36
C SER A 267 -31.22 -5.20 10.79
N HIS A 268 -30.33 -5.27 11.79
CA HIS A 268 -30.66 -4.97 13.19
C HIS A 268 -30.28 -3.54 13.60
N SER A 269 -29.40 -2.85 12.87
CA SER A 269 -29.24 -1.41 12.98
C SER A 269 -30.36 -0.68 12.23
N SER A 270 -31.12 0.18 12.92
CA SER A 270 -31.98 1.16 12.27
C SER A 270 -31.18 2.07 11.30
N PRO A 271 -31.81 2.77 10.34
CA PRO A 271 -31.07 3.67 9.43
C PRO A 271 -30.19 4.70 10.17
N ASP A 272 -30.62 5.19 11.33
CA ASP A 272 -29.85 6.11 12.19
C ASP A 272 -28.72 5.43 12.98
N SER A 273 -28.66 4.09 12.97
CA SER A 273 -27.67 3.28 13.68
C SER A 273 -26.47 2.86 12.83
N VAL A 274 -26.48 3.08 11.50
CA VAL A 274 -25.26 2.91 10.68
C VAL A 274 -24.21 3.93 11.14
N THR A 275 -24.64 5.16 11.43
CA THR A 275 -23.87 6.21 12.11
C THR A 275 -23.43 5.85 13.54
N LEU A 276 -24.22 5.04 14.27
CA LEU A 276 -23.83 4.51 15.58
C LEU A 276 -22.90 3.30 15.50
N LEU A 277 -22.83 2.59 14.36
CA LEU A 277 -21.78 1.61 14.13
C LEU A 277 -20.45 2.29 13.80
N THR A 278 -20.43 3.37 12.99
CA THR A 278 -19.19 4.13 12.78
C THR A 278 -18.69 4.82 14.05
N THR A 279 -19.56 5.46 14.84
CA THR A 279 -19.11 6.09 16.09
C THR A 279 -18.90 5.08 17.22
N GLY A 280 -19.74 4.05 17.32
CA GLY A 280 -19.75 3.07 18.40
C GLY A 280 -18.75 1.93 18.24
N LEU A 281 -18.41 1.51 17.02
CA LEU A 281 -17.35 0.51 16.80
C LEU A 281 -15.98 1.14 17.07
N MET A 282 -15.75 2.38 16.61
CA MET A 282 -14.58 3.18 16.98
C MET A 282 -14.51 3.42 18.49
N ALA A 283 -15.64 3.79 19.12
CA ALA A 283 -15.69 3.96 20.57
C ALA A 283 -15.46 2.63 21.32
N SER A 284 -15.88 1.49 20.79
CA SER A 284 -15.66 0.18 21.44
C SER A 284 -14.19 -0.27 21.32
N VAL A 285 -13.57 -0.07 20.15
CA VAL A 285 -12.12 -0.27 19.96
C VAL A 285 -11.32 0.64 20.90
N LEU A 286 -11.68 1.92 21.01
CA LEU A 286 -10.99 2.87 21.89
C LEU A 286 -11.28 2.65 23.39
N THR A 287 -12.49 2.19 23.75
CA THR A 287 -12.87 1.96 25.16
C THR A 287 -12.29 0.65 25.70
N SER A 288 -12.10 -0.37 24.87
CA SER A 288 -11.42 -1.62 25.27
C SER A 288 -9.97 -1.38 25.69
N CYS A 289 -9.30 -0.36 25.15
CA CYS A 289 -7.97 0.07 25.58
C CYS A 289 -7.95 0.84 26.93
N GLY A 290 -9.11 1.20 27.51
CA GLY A 290 -9.19 2.02 28.72
C GLY A 290 -9.17 1.25 30.05
N SER A 291 -9.48 -0.05 30.06
CA SER A 291 -9.78 -0.81 31.29
C SER A 291 -8.73 -1.88 31.63
N GLY A 292 -7.44 -1.55 31.42
CA GLY A 292 -6.30 -2.45 31.61
C GLY A 292 -5.23 -1.93 32.58
N ARG A 293 -5.61 -1.26 33.68
CA ARG A 293 -4.71 -0.95 34.80
C ARG A 293 -5.41 -1.16 36.14
N GLY A 294 -4.98 -2.19 36.85
CA GLY A 294 -5.33 -2.55 38.23
C GLY A 294 -4.29 -3.53 38.74
#